data_AF-A0A117MDX1-F1
#
_entry.id   AF-A0A117MDX1-F1
#
_cell.length_a   1.000
_cell.length_b   1.000
_cell.length_c   1.000
_cell.angle_alpha   90.00
_cell.angle_beta   90.00
_cell.angle_gamma   90.00
#
_symmetry.space_group_name_H-M   'P 1'
#
loop_
_entity.id
_entity.type
_entity.pdbx_description
1 polymer ?
#
loop_
_entity_poly.entity_id
_entity_poly.type
_entity_poly.pdbx_seq_one_letter_code
_entity_poly.pdbx_strand_id
1 'polypeptide(L)'
;MNINNKKRGVSLYLVIIIMSVLLAVIFGLSTVIIGGAKIVADVSYGVIAFYAADTGVEKALYNIQTIEDGTNCDNFSGSLGEDDYGYTVTINPPLNGICLDSGTTIYSLGEYSGIKRRIEVSY
;
A
#
# COMPACT_ATOMS: atom_id res chain seq x y z
N MET A 1 57.60 24.43 -39.20
CA MET A 1 56.99 23.27 -38.52
C MET A 1 55.67 23.73 -37.93
N ASN A 2 54.54 23.36 -38.56
CA ASN A 2 53.23 23.98 -38.33
C ASN A 2 52.49 23.28 -37.17
N ILE A 3 52.31 23.98 -36.05
CA ILE A 3 51.76 23.48 -34.77
C ILE A 3 50.23 23.57 -34.68
N ASN A 4 49.54 23.88 -35.78
CA ASN A 4 48.09 24.16 -35.77
C ASN A 4 47.15 22.96 -35.57
N ASN A 5 47.65 21.71 -35.54
CA ASN A 5 46.82 20.52 -35.37
C ASN A 5 46.58 20.10 -33.91
N LYS A 6 47.26 20.72 -32.93
CA LYS A 6 47.21 20.29 -31.52
C LYS A 6 45.95 20.76 -30.76
N LYS A 7 45.19 21.72 -31.30
CA LYS A 7 43.98 22.28 -30.67
C LYS A 7 42.68 21.52 -30.95
N ARG A 8 42.64 20.64 -31.95
CA ARG A 8 41.41 19.94 -32.41
C ARG A 8 41.01 18.72 -31.56
N GLY A 9 41.92 18.13 -30.79
CA GLY A 9 41.61 16.97 -29.94
C GLY A 9 40.98 17.33 -28.59
N VAL A 10 41.25 18.54 -28.07
CA VAL A 10 40.80 18.99 -26.74
C VAL A 10 39.28 19.19 -26.70
N SER A 11 38.68 19.66 -27.80
CA SER A 11 37.22 19.82 -27.91
C SER A 11 36.49 18.49 -27.86
N LEU A 12 37.03 17.44 -28.50
CA LEU A 12 36.42 16.11 -28.48
C LEU A 12 36.47 15.51 -27.07
N TYR A 13 37.59 15.65 -26.38
CA TYR A 13 37.77 15.19 -25.01
C TYR A 13 36.79 15.87 -24.04
N LEU A 14 36.61 17.19 -24.18
CA LEU A 14 35.66 17.96 -23.39
C LEU A 14 34.21 17.51 -23.63
N VAL A 15 33.83 17.24 -24.89
CA VAL A 15 32.50 16.69 -25.21
C VAL A 15 32.28 15.33 -24.55
N ILE A 16 33.27 14.44 -24.57
CA ILE A 16 33.16 13.11 -23.95
C ILE A 16 32.98 13.22 -22.43
N ILE A 17 33.70 14.13 -21.76
CA ILE A 17 33.52 14.39 -20.33
C ILE A 17 32.12 14.94 -20.04
N ILE A 18 31.66 15.90 -20.83
CA ILE A 18 30.31 16.47 -20.61
C ILE A 18 29.25 15.39 -20.83
N MET A 19 29.40 14.56 -21.86
CA MET A 19 28.47 13.46 -22.13
C MET A 19 28.47 12.40 -21.03
N SER A 20 29.63 12.07 -20.44
CA SER A 20 29.68 11.10 -19.34
C SER A 20 29.03 11.64 -18.06
N VAL A 21 29.21 12.93 -17.76
CA VAL A 21 28.52 13.59 -16.64
C VAL A 21 27.01 13.62 -16.87
N LEU A 22 26.56 13.96 -18.09
CA LEU A 22 25.13 13.94 -18.43
C LEU A 22 24.52 12.54 -18.31
N LEU A 23 25.24 11.50 -18.75
CA LEU A 23 24.79 10.12 -18.60
C LEU A 23 24.60 9.74 -17.13
N ALA A 24 25.56 10.08 -16.27
CA ALA A 24 25.49 9.81 -14.85
C ALA A 24 24.27 10.47 -14.20
N VAL A 25 23.97 11.72 -14.59
CA VAL A 25 22.77 12.44 -14.12
C VAL A 25 21.49 11.72 -14.58
N ILE A 26 21.39 11.33 -15.85
CA ILE A 26 20.19 10.65 -16.38
C ILE A 26 19.95 9.31 -15.67
N PHE A 27 21.00 8.52 -15.42
CA PHE A 27 20.88 7.28 -14.66
C PHE A 27 20.44 7.53 -13.22
N GLY A 28 20.98 8.59 -12.59
CA GLY A 28 20.54 9.03 -11.26
C GLY A 28 19.07 9.43 -11.21
N LEU A 29 18.54 10.12 -12.23
CA LEU A 29 17.12 10.46 -12.30
C LEU A 29 16.22 9.24 -12.56
N SER A 30 16.69 8.28 -13.36
CA SER A 30 15.92 7.09 -13.71
C SER A 30 15.53 6.27 -12.49
N THR A 31 16.44 6.15 -11.50
CA THR A 31 16.15 5.41 -10.26
C THR A 31 15.10 6.11 -9.40
N VAL A 32 15.13 7.44 -9.36
CA VAL A 32 14.13 8.25 -8.63
C VAL A 32 12.74 8.09 -9.26
N ILE A 33 12.66 8.14 -10.61
CA ILE A 33 11.39 7.99 -11.32
C ILE A 33 10.78 6.61 -11.10
N ILE A 34 11.57 5.54 -11.21
CA ILE A 34 11.11 4.16 -10.99
C ILE A 34 10.65 3.98 -9.54
N GLY A 35 11.40 4.52 -8.57
CA GLY A 35 11.00 4.51 -7.16
C GLY A 35 9.69 5.24 -6.92
N GLY A 36 9.52 6.43 -7.50
CA GLY A 36 8.29 7.22 -7.40
C GLY A 36 7.08 6.51 -7.99
N ALA A 37 7.22 5.86 -9.15
CA ALA A 37 6.14 5.11 -9.79
C ALA A 37 5.62 3.96 -8.91
N LYS A 38 6.52 3.25 -8.21
CA LYS A 38 6.13 2.20 -7.26
C LYS A 38 5.34 2.74 -6.08
N ILE A 39 5.76 3.87 -5.51
CA ILE A 39 5.05 4.51 -4.39
C ILE A 39 3.61 4.89 -4.80
N VAL A 40 3.43 5.46 -6.00
CA VAL A 40 2.10 5.82 -6.49
C VAL A 40 1.21 4.58 -6.66
N ALA A 41 1.75 3.48 -7.19
CA ALA A 41 1.02 2.22 -7.30
C ALA A 41 0.62 1.67 -5.91
N ASP A 42 1.55 1.66 -4.95
CA ASP A 42 1.28 1.20 -3.58
C ASP A 42 0.21 2.06 -2.87
N VAL A 43 0.16 3.37 -3.14
CA VAL A 43 -0.89 4.25 -2.64
C VAL A 43 -2.25 3.88 -3.25
N SER A 44 -2.30 3.66 -4.57
CA SER A 44 -3.54 3.28 -5.27
C SER A 44 -4.08 1.95 -4.75
N TYR A 45 -3.23 0.92 -4.64
CA TYR A 45 -3.61 -0.38 -4.08
C TYR A 45 -3.98 -0.27 -2.60
N GLY A 46 -3.33 0.63 -1.87
CA GLY A 46 -3.67 0.94 -0.49
C GLY A 46 -5.08 1.48 -0.29
N VAL A 47 -5.62 2.26 -1.24
CA VAL A 47 -7.02 2.72 -1.18
C VAL A 47 -7.99 1.54 -1.34
N ILE A 48 -7.70 0.62 -2.26
CA ILE A 48 -8.51 -0.58 -2.49
C ILE A 48 -8.48 -1.50 -1.27
N ALA A 49 -7.31 -1.75 -0.70
CA ALA A 49 -7.16 -2.50 0.55
C ALA A 49 -7.88 -1.83 1.73
N PHE A 50 -7.91 -0.49 1.77
CA PHE A 50 -8.68 0.25 2.77
C PHE A 50 -10.19 0.05 2.60
N TYR A 51 -10.70 0.08 1.36
CA TYR A 51 -12.11 -0.21 1.08
C TYR A 51 -12.52 -1.63 1.49
N ALA A 52 -11.65 -2.62 1.28
CA ALA A 52 -11.88 -3.97 1.78
C ALA A 52 -11.98 -4.01 3.30
N ALA A 53 -11.07 -3.32 4.00
CA ALA A 53 -11.10 -3.23 5.45
C ALA A 53 -12.41 -2.58 5.94
N ASP A 54 -12.84 -1.50 5.29
CA ASP A 54 -14.07 -0.78 5.64
C ASP A 54 -15.31 -1.66 5.48
N THR A 55 -15.39 -2.39 4.35
CA THR A 55 -16.46 -3.37 4.11
C THR A 55 -16.49 -4.46 5.20
N GLY A 56 -15.33 -4.91 5.67
CA GLY A 56 -15.23 -5.85 6.79
C GLY A 56 -15.79 -5.28 8.09
N VAL A 57 -15.49 -4.01 8.39
CA VAL A 57 -16.04 -3.31 9.58
C VAL A 57 -17.55 -3.17 9.49
N GLU A 58 -18.08 -2.67 8.36
CA GLU A 58 -19.53 -2.50 8.17
C GLU A 58 -20.27 -3.82 8.35
N LYS A 59 -19.73 -4.90 7.77
CA LYS A 59 -20.33 -6.23 7.90
C LYS A 59 -20.26 -6.75 9.34
N ALA A 60 -19.18 -6.46 10.07
CA ALA A 60 -19.05 -6.83 11.47
C ALA A 60 -20.10 -6.11 12.32
N LEU A 61 -20.23 -4.80 12.14
CA LEU A 61 -21.23 -3.98 12.85
C LEU A 61 -22.67 -4.41 12.51
N TYR A 62 -22.94 -4.70 11.23
CA TYR A 62 -24.24 -5.21 10.80
C TYR A 62 -24.59 -6.54 11.48
N ASN A 63 -23.63 -7.47 11.51
CA ASN A 63 -23.83 -8.76 12.17
C ASN A 63 -24.08 -8.57 13.66
N ILE A 64 -23.28 -7.74 14.34
CA ILE A 64 -23.45 -7.47 15.77
C ILE A 64 -24.82 -6.85 16.08
N GLN A 65 -25.28 -5.91 15.24
CA GLN A 65 -26.59 -5.29 15.41
C GLN A 65 -27.77 -6.26 15.16
N THR A 66 -27.58 -7.28 14.32
CA THR A 66 -28.63 -8.23 13.94
C THR A 66 -28.78 -9.38 14.95
N ILE A 67 -27.76 -9.63 15.78
CA ILE A 67 -27.78 -10.69 16.78
C ILE A 67 -28.55 -10.19 18.02
N GLU A 68 -29.72 -10.79 18.31
CA GLU A 68 -30.60 -10.36 19.41
C GLU A 68 -29.96 -10.46 20.81
N ASP A 69 -28.99 -11.36 21.01
CA ASP A 69 -28.35 -11.63 22.31
C ASP A 69 -26.83 -11.30 22.35
N GLY A 70 -26.28 -10.70 21.29
CA GLY A 70 -24.83 -10.43 21.16
C GLY A 70 -23.92 -11.68 21.17
N THR A 71 -24.49 -12.88 21.17
CA THR A 71 -23.79 -14.17 21.18
C THR A 71 -23.31 -14.55 19.78
N ASN A 72 -22.19 -15.26 19.68
CA ASN A 72 -21.63 -15.77 18.41
C ASN A 72 -20.83 -14.74 17.58
N CYS A 73 -20.05 -13.91 18.28
CA CYS A 73 -19.10 -12.99 17.67
C CYS A 73 -17.80 -13.66 17.26
N ASP A 74 -17.85 -14.36 16.13
CA ASP A 74 -16.70 -15.04 15.58
C ASP A 74 -15.92 -14.17 14.60
N ASN A 75 -14.61 -14.44 14.52
CA ASN A 75 -13.77 -13.89 13.48
C ASN A 75 -14.22 -14.43 12.12
N PHE A 76 -14.23 -13.56 11.11
CA PHE A 76 -14.63 -13.96 9.77
C PHE A 76 -13.74 -13.30 8.72
N SER A 77 -13.68 -13.92 7.55
CA SER A 77 -12.99 -13.39 6.39
C SER A 77 -13.89 -13.48 5.17
N GLY A 78 -13.69 -12.57 4.23
CA GLY A 78 -14.40 -12.58 2.96
C GLY A 78 -13.49 -12.14 1.83
N SER A 79 -13.69 -12.73 0.65
CA SER A 79 -13.18 -12.17 -0.60
C SER A 79 -14.26 -11.28 -1.23
N LEU A 80 -13.83 -10.18 -1.83
CA LEU A 80 -14.69 -9.22 -2.54
C LEU A 80 -14.62 -9.40 -4.07
N GLY A 81 -14.02 -10.50 -4.53
CA GLY A 81 -13.87 -10.82 -5.95
C GLY A 81 -12.72 -11.77 -6.20
N GLU A 82 -11.60 -11.24 -6.68
CA GLU A 82 -10.37 -11.99 -6.99
C GLU A 82 -9.68 -12.55 -5.72
N ASP A 83 -8.77 -13.51 -5.91
CA ASP A 83 -8.08 -14.22 -4.84
C ASP A 83 -7.21 -13.31 -3.95
N ASP A 84 -6.76 -12.15 -4.46
CA ASP A 84 -5.94 -11.16 -3.76
C ASP A 84 -6.74 -9.88 -3.45
N TYR A 85 -8.06 -10.00 -3.26
CA TYR A 85 -8.92 -8.90 -2.82
C TYR A 85 -9.90 -9.36 -1.75
N GLY A 86 -9.61 -9.02 -0.50
CA GLY A 86 -10.43 -9.48 0.61
C GLY A 86 -10.16 -8.79 1.93
N TYR A 87 -10.90 -9.22 2.93
CA TYR A 87 -10.77 -8.74 4.29
C TYR A 87 -10.77 -9.89 5.30
N THR A 88 -10.14 -9.65 6.44
CA THR A 88 -10.17 -10.51 7.61
C THR A 88 -10.54 -9.65 8.81
N VAL A 89 -11.63 -10.00 9.47
CA VAL A 89 -12.12 -9.33 10.66
C VAL A 89 -11.80 -10.16 11.89
N THR A 90 -11.17 -9.53 12.86
CA THR A 90 -10.95 -10.06 14.21
C THR A 90 -11.77 -9.25 15.19
N ILE A 91 -12.68 -9.90 15.91
CA ILE A 91 -13.52 -9.28 16.93
C ILE A 91 -12.96 -9.68 18.29
N ASN A 92 -12.65 -8.67 19.11
CA ASN A 92 -12.20 -8.85 20.48
C ASN A 92 -13.28 -8.32 21.44
N PRO A 93 -14.22 -9.17 21.87
CA PRO A 93 -15.25 -8.79 22.80
C PRO A 93 -14.72 -8.68 24.25
N PRO A 94 -15.37 -7.90 25.13
CA PRO A 94 -15.01 -7.78 26.54
C PRO A 94 -15.34 -9.04 27.36
N LEU A 95 -16.30 -9.84 26.90
CA LEU A 95 -16.61 -11.16 27.44
C LEU A 95 -16.46 -12.21 26.33
N ASN A 96 -15.89 -13.37 26.68
CA ASN A 96 -15.59 -14.46 25.74
C ASN A 96 -16.82 -14.81 24.86
N GLY A 97 -16.78 -14.43 23.59
CA GLY A 97 -17.79 -14.78 22.58
C GLY A 97 -19.07 -13.92 22.58
N ILE A 98 -19.14 -12.85 23.39
CA ILE A 98 -20.32 -11.97 23.48
C ILE A 98 -19.92 -10.55 23.08
N CYS A 99 -20.37 -10.06 21.93
CA CYS A 99 -20.26 -8.64 21.62
C CYS A 99 -21.30 -7.86 22.40
N LEU A 100 -20.83 -6.97 23.25
CA LEU A 100 -21.67 -6.02 23.95
C LEU A 100 -21.66 -4.68 23.20
N ASP A 101 -22.70 -3.88 23.43
CA ASP A 101 -22.84 -2.49 22.95
C ASP A 101 -21.77 -1.54 23.51
N SER A 102 -20.91 -2.02 24.41
CA SER A 102 -19.80 -1.26 24.98
C SER A 102 -18.62 -2.17 25.34
N GLY A 103 -17.42 -1.77 24.94
CA GLY A 103 -16.15 -2.46 25.20
C GLY A 103 -15.74 -3.48 24.13
N THR A 104 -16.42 -3.54 22.98
CA THR A 104 -16.07 -4.45 21.87
C THR A 104 -15.11 -3.76 20.91
N THR A 105 -13.99 -4.41 20.60
CA THR A 105 -13.04 -3.91 19.59
C THR A 105 -13.07 -4.79 18.34
N ILE A 106 -13.21 -4.16 17.18
CA ILE A 106 -13.21 -4.78 15.86
C ILE A 106 -11.94 -4.36 15.14
N TYR A 107 -11.15 -5.34 14.70
CA TYR A 107 -10.02 -5.16 13.81
C TYR A 107 -10.37 -5.70 12.44
N SER A 108 -10.48 -4.85 11.43
CA SER A 108 -10.66 -5.29 10.05
C SER A 108 -9.37 -5.06 9.26
N LEU A 109 -8.79 -6.13 8.72
CA LEU A 109 -7.62 -6.11 7.86
C LEU A 109 -8.05 -6.35 6.41
N GLY A 110 -7.97 -5.33 5.58
CA GLY A 110 -8.17 -5.45 4.14
C GLY A 110 -6.85 -5.67 3.40
N GLU A 111 -6.91 -6.46 2.33
CA GLU A 111 -5.78 -6.85 1.51
C GLU A 111 -6.12 -6.70 0.03
N TYR A 112 -5.22 -6.05 -0.71
CA TYR A 112 -5.25 -5.98 -2.16
C TYR A 112 -3.86 -6.00 -2.77
N SER A 113 -3.56 -6.93 -3.67
CA SER A 113 -2.27 -7.02 -4.37
C SER A 113 -1.07 -7.07 -3.40
N GLY A 114 -1.21 -7.80 -2.29
CA GLY A 114 -0.22 -7.88 -1.20
C GLY A 114 -0.08 -6.60 -0.33
N ILE A 115 -0.78 -5.51 -0.64
CA ILE A 115 -0.87 -4.32 0.20
C ILE A 115 -1.97 -4.53 1.24
N LYS A 116 -1.63 -4.32 2.51
CA LYS A 116 -2.56 -4.51 3.64
C LYS A 116 -2.86 -3.19 4.34
N ARG A 117 -4.13 -2.96 4.70
CA ARG A 117 -4.58 -1.83 5.52
C ARG A 117 -5.48 -2.34 6.62
N ARG A 118 -5.40 -1.74 7.81
CA ARG A 118 -6.22 -2.12 8.96
C ARG A 118 -7.05 -0.93 9.42
N ILE A 119 -8.31 -1.21 9.76
CA ILE A 119 -9.20 -0.30 10.46
C ILE A 119 -9.51 -0.92 11.82
N GLU A 120 -9.46 -0.10 12.86
CA GLU A 120 -9.83 -0.45 14.23
C GLU A 120 -11.02 0.39 14.65
N VAL A 121 -12.04 -0.27 15.17
CA VAL A 121 -13.23 0.38 15.73
C VAL A 121 -13.46 -0.20 17.11
N SER A 122 -13.47 0.67 18.10
CA SER A 122 -13.83 0.33 19.48
C SER A 122 -15.02 1.18 19.88
N TYR A 123 -16.04 0.56 20.46
CA TYR A 123 -17.21 1.23 21.01
C TYR A 123 -17.61 0.55 22.32
#